data_AF-A0A183D6K8-F1
#
_entry.id   AF-A0A183D6K8-F1
#
_cell.length_a   1.000
_cell.length_b   1.000
_cell.length_c   1.000
_cell.angle_alpha   90.00
_cell.angle_beta   90.00
_cell.angle_gamma   90.00
#
_symmetry.space_group_name_H-M   'P 1'
#
loop_
_entity.id
_entity.type
_entity.pdbx_description
1 polymer ?
#
loop_
_entity_poly.entity_id
_entity_poly.type
_entity_poly.pdbx_seq_one_letter_code
_entity_poly.pdbx_strand_id
1 'polypeptide(L)'
;MHDVGKPVFHAHSNTYFGAWMRDAYPRTGQDMMKRWMTKHFQGDAVEEYLDEGDMRRQRIFVTHHLPHLYDGTNLVFFNGSLYFHRAGTPKIGKYELFSKRYNEVLIDEHAAHKGTDVS
;
A
#
# COMPACT_ATOMS: atom_id res chain seq x y z
N MET A 1 0.73 -9.22 24.92
CA MET A 1 -0.49 -9.25 24.08
C MET A 1 -1.22 -10.53 24.43
N HIS A 2 -2.37 -10.46 25.11
CA HIS A 2 -3.01 -11.63 25.76
C HIS A 2 -4.42 -11.95 25.26
N ASP A 3 -4.83 -11.42 24.10
CA ASP A 3 -6.00 -11.94 23.40
C ASP A 3 -5.99 -11.49 21.93
N VAL A 4 -6.60 -12.29 21.06
CA VAL A 4 -6.84 -11.97 19.65
C VAL A 4 -8.33 -12.17 19.38
N GLY A 5 -9.04 -11.09 19.04
CA GLY A 5 -10.47 -11.13 18.75
C GLY A 5 -10.79 -11.93 17.49
N LYS A 6 -12.01 -12.51 17.43
CA LYS A 6 -12.49 -13.29 16.27
C LYS A 6 -12.38 -12.47 14.98
N PRO A 7 -11.86 -13.05 13.88
CA PRO A 7 -11.67 -12.32 12.62
C PRO A 7 -13.02 -11.84 12.08
N VAL A 8 -13.06 -10.56 11.71
CA VAL A 8 -14.23 -9.96 11.03
C VAL A 8 -13.93 -9.91 9.53
N PHE A 9 -14.82 -10.48 8.73
CA PHE A 9 -14.67 -10.50 7.27
C PHE A 9 -15.12 -9.16 6.67
N HIS A 10 -14.23 -8.48 5.93
CA HIS A 10 -14.48 -7.12 5.47
C HIS A 10 -14.82 -6.96 3.96
N ALA A 11 -14.34 -7.82 3.05
CA ALA A 11 -14.71 -7.80 1.61
C ALA A 11 -14.16 -9.01 0.80
N HIS A 12 -14.73 -9.25 -0.40
CA HIS A 12 -14.20 -10.13 -1.47
C HIS A 12 -14.09 -9.34 -2.78
N SER A 13 -13.00 -9.50 -3.54
CA SER A 13 -12.75 -8.87 -4.85
C SER A 13 -12.25 -9.92 -5.84
N ASN A 14 -12.64 -9.82 -7.12
CA ASN A 14 -12.31 -10.80 -8.18
C ASN A 14 -10.85 -10.75 -8.67
N THR A 15 -9.97 -10.06 -7.94
CA THR A 15 -8.52 -10.02 -8.17
C THR A 15 -7.86 -10.90 -7.11
N TYR A 16 -7.19 -11.96 -7.53
CA TYR A 16 -6.76 -13.08 -6.69
C TYR A 16 -5.82 -12.67 -5.52
N PHE A 17 -5.16 -11.50 -5.57
CA PHE A 17 -4.29 -10.97 -4.51
C PHE A 17 -4.26 -9.43 -4.52
N GLY A 18 -4.34 -8.79 -3.37
CA GLY A 18 -4.22 -7.34 -3.19
C GLY A 18 -4.28 -6.96 -1.71
N ALA A 19 -3.77 -5.78 -1.36
CA ALA A 19 -3.83 -5.25 0.00
C ALA A 19 -4.72 -4.01 0.01
N TRP A 20 -5.67 -3.96 0.93
CA TRP A 20 -6.41 -2.74 1.22
C TRP A 20 -6.09 -2.27 2.63
N MET A 21 -6.11 -0.96 2.84
CA MET A 21 -5.76 -0.40 4.14
C MET A 21 -6.33 1.00 4.35
N ARG A 22 -6.18 1.45 5.59
CA ARG A 22 -6.43 2.83 6.04
C ARG A 22 -5.10 3.48 6.38
N ASP A 23 -5.07 4.80 6.32
CA ASP A 23 -3.97 5.59 6.86
C ASP A 23 -4.00 5.45 8.39
N ALA A 24 -2.87 5.03 8.96
CA ALA A 24 -2.73 4.89 10.41
C ALA A 24 -2.65 6.24 11.14
N TYR A 25 -2.38 7.33 10.42
CA TYR A 25 -2.34 8.69 10.96
C TYR A 25 -2.92 9.71 9.95
N PRO A 26 -4.25 9.68 9.72
CA PRO A 26 -4.89 10.53 8.74
C PRO A 26 -4.81 12.00 9.14
N ARG A 27 -4.56 12.88 8.16
CA ARG A 27 -4.39 14.33 8.38
C ARG A 27 -5.69 15.06 8.69
N THR A 28 -6.80 14.53 8.21
CA THR A 28 -8.13 15.14 8.34
C THR A 28 -9.21 14.10 8.61
N GLY A 29 -10.37 14.53 9.10
CA GLY A 29 -11.52 13.64 9.28
C GLY A 29 -12.03 13.05 7.97
N GLN A 30 -11.88 13.75 6.84
CA GLN A 30 -12.19 13.20 5.52
C GLN A 30 -11.19 12.09 5.13
N ASP A 31 -9.89 12.27 5.44
CA ASP A 31 -8.88 11.26 5.17
C ASP A 31 -9.08 9.98 6.01
N MET A 32 -9.72 10.06 7.18
CA MET A 32 -10.08 8.88 7.99
C MET A 32 -11.04 7.92 7.26
N MET A 33 -11.88 8.46 6.36
CA MET A 33 -12.88 7.66 5.66
C MET A 33 -12.29 6.93 4.46
N LYS A 34 -11.23 7.49 3.87
CA LYS A 34 -10.60 6.96 2.67
C LYS A 34 -10.13 5.51 2.84
N ARG A 35 -10.08 4.81 1.70
CA ARG A 35 -9.48 3.48 1.58
C ARG A 35 -8.48 3.50 0.44
N TRP A 36 -7.40 2.77 0.63
CA TRP A 36 -6.39 2.58 -0.39
C TRP A 36 -6.28 1.11 -0.73
N MET A 37 -6.13 0.80 -2.01
CA MET A 37 -5.92 -0.56 -2.48
C MET A 37 -4.75 -0.63 -3.45
N THR A 38 -3.87 -1.61 -3.23
CA THR A 38 -2.91 -2.05 -4.24
C THR A 38 -3.33 -3.40 -4.77
N LYS A 39 -3.16 -3.59 -6.08
CA LYS A 39 -3.49 -4.84 -6.76
C LYS A 39 -2.20 -5.64 -6.97
N HIS A 40 -2.30 -6.96 -6.84
CA HIS A 40 -1.20 -7.91 -7.09
C HIS A 40 0.00 -7.76 -6.14
N PHE A 41 1.00 -8.64 -6.30
CA PHE A 41 2.23 -8.64 -5.52
C PHE A 41 3.28 -7.64 -6.02
N GLN A 42 3.13 -7.16 -7.26
CA GLN A 42 4.00 -6.16 -7.86
C GLN A 42 3.16 -5.21 -8.71
N GLY A 43 3.53 -3.94 -8.72
CA GLY A 43 2.83 -2.91 -9.49
C GLY A 43 3.32 -1.51 -9.17
N ASP A 44 2.73 -0.52 -9.82
CA ASP A 44 2.98 0.91 -9.60
C ASP A 44 1.68 1.68 -9.34
N ALA A 45 0.54 1.01 -9.20
CA ALA A 45 -0.76 1.65 -9.08
C ALA A 45 -1.36 1.50 -7.68
N VAL A 46 -1.90 2.61 -7.18
CA VAL A 46 -2.63 2.67 -5.91
C VAL A 46 -4.00 3.29 -6.17
N GLU A 47 -5.06 2.57 -5.86
CA GLU A 47 -6.43 3.04 -5.99
C GLU A 47 -6.87 3.70 -4.68
N GLU A 48 -7.31 4.95 -4.75
CA GLU A 48 -7.93 5.70 -3.67
C GLU A 48 -9.45 5.65 -3.82
N TYR A 49 -10.13 5.37 -2.72
CA TYR A 49 -11.58 5.42 -2.57
C TYR A 49 -11.93 6.43 -1.49
N LEU A 50 -13.03 7.17 -1.65
CA LEU A 50 -13.46 8.17 -0.67
C LEU A 50 -13.95 7.52 0.63
N ASP A 51 -14.53 6.32 0.53
CA ASP A 51 -14.97 5.55 1.67
C ASP A 51 -15.01 4.03 1.40
N GLU A 52 -15.37 3.26 2.43
CA GLU A 52 -15.52 1.80 2.32
C GLU A 52 -16.67 1.37 1.41
N GLY A 53 -17.73 2.18 1.32
CA GLY A 53 -18.86 1.93 0.43
C GLY A 53 -18.48 2.06 -1.05
N ASP A 54 -17.58 2.99 -1.38
CA ASP A 54 -16.98 3.13 -2.70
C ASP A 54 -16.06 1.95 -3.01
N MET A 55 -15.21 1.55 -2.06
CA MET A 55 -14.35 0.37 -2.22
C MET A 55 -15.16 -0.91 -2.47
N ARG A 56 -16.23 -1.15 -1.71
CA ARG A 56 -17.12 -2.32 -1.89
C ARG A 56 -17.82 -2.35 -3.24
N ARG A 57 -18.12 -1.18 -3.80
CA ARG A 57 -18.74 -1.03 -5.13
C ARG A 57 -17.71 -0.83 -6.25
N GLN A 58 -16.42 -0.90 -5.92
CA GLN A 58 -15.30 -0.69 -6.83
C GLN A 58 -15.33 0.67 -7.55
N ARG A 59 -15.85 1.71 -6.88
CA ARG A 59 -15.87 3.09 -7.40
C ARG A 59 -14.58 3.83 -7.06
N ILE A 60 -13.61 3.73 -7.95
CA ILE A 60 -12.30 4.36 -7.78
C ILE A 60 -12.47 5.88 -7.85
N PHE A 61 -11.94 6.60 -6.86
CA PHE A 61 -11.89 8.06 -6.86
C PHE A 61 -10.69 8.57 -7.67
N VAL A 62 -9.49 8.06 -7.36
CA VAL A 62 -8.24 8.39 -8.03
C VAL A 62 -7.35 7.15 -8.11
N THR A 63 -6.63 7.01 -9.22
CA THR A 63 -5.49 6.07 -9.33
C THR A 63 -4.19 6.85 -9.30
N HIS A 64 -3.36 6.58 -8.30
CA HIS A 64 -2.01 7.15 -8.18
C HIS A 64 -1.02 6.20 -8.83
N HIS A 65 -0.18 6.73 -9.73
CA HIS A 65 0.93 5.99 -10.34
C HIS A 65 2.23 6.38 -9.65
N LEU A 66 2.89 5.37 -9.08
CA LEU A 66 4.19 5.48 -8.42
C LEU A 66 5.30 5.58 -9.48
N PRO A 67 6.40 6.30 -9.20
CA PRO A 67 7.53 6.39 -10.12
C PRO A 67 8.33 5.08 -10.23
N HIS A 68 8.13 4.15 -9.29
CA HIS A 68 8.82 2.86 -9.24
C HIS A 68 7.86 1.76 -8.79
N LEU A 69 8.13 0.54 -9.26
CA LEU A 69 7.39 -0.65 -8.87
C LEU A 69 7.59 -0.94 -7.38
N TYR A 70 6.50 -1.25 -6.68
CA TYR A 70 6.54 -1.92 -5.40
C TYR A 70 6.68 -3.44 -5.57
N ASP A 71 7.22 -4.10 -4.54
CA ASP A 71 7.35 -5.55 -4.46
C ASP A 71 6.84 -6.08 -3.11
N GLY A 72 5.97 -7.09 -3.17
CA GLY A 72 5.27 -7.68 -2.03
C GLY A 72 4.03 -6.91 -1.57
N THR A 73 3.47 -7.34 -0.42
CA THR A 73 2.26 -6.76 0.19
C THR A 73 2.55 -5.91 1.44
N ASN A 74 3.83 -5.71 1.79
CA ASN A 74 4.26 -4.97 2.98
C ASN A 74 4.23 -3.44 2.76
N LEU A 75 3.11 -2.92 2.26
CA LEU A 75 2.90 -1.50 2.06
C LEU A 75 2.29 -0.86 3.31
N VAL A 76 2.67 0.39 3.61
CA VAL A 76 2.12 1.15 4.74
C VAL A 76 1.66 2.54 4.29
N PHE A 77 0.44 2.93 4.67
CA PHE A 77 -0.04 4.31 4.56
C PHE A 77 0.05 4.98 5.92
N PHE A 78 0.78 6.10 5.95
CA PHE A 78 0.97 6.88 7.16
C PHE A 78 1.09 8.36 6.80
N ASN A 79 0.25 9.20 7.41
CA ASN A 79 0.29 10.65 7.28
C ASN A 79 0.25 11.12 5.82
N GLY A 80 -0.70 10.59 5.04
CA GLY A 80 -0.91 10.91 3.63
C GLY A 80 0.17 10.38 2.67
N SER A 81 1.07 9.52 3.14
CA SER A 81 2.15 8.94 2.34
C SER A 81 2.06 7.42 2.30
N LEU A 82 2.36 6.85 1.13
CA LEU A 82 2.62 5.42 0.95
C LEU A 82 4.10 5.13 1.14
N TYR A 83 4.40 4.11 1.92
CA TYR A 83 5.72 3.53 2.13
C TYR A 83 5.73 2.12 1.55
N PHE A 84 6.74 1.81 0.73
CA PHE A 84 6.79 0.54 0.00
C PHE A 84 8.22 0.10 -0.28
N HIS A 85 8.43 -1.21 -0.40
CA HIS A 85 9.70 -1.77 -0.83
C HIS A 85 9.88 -1.58 -2.34
N ARG A 86 10.97 -0.94 -2.77
CA ARG A 86 11.25 -0.69 -4.18
C ARG A 86 11.75 -1.98 -4.85
N ALA A 87 11.01 -2.46 -5.84
CA ALA A 87 11.29 -3.73 -6.50
C ALA A 87 12.74 -3.83 -6.98
N GLY A 88 13.37 -4.97 -6.68
CA GLY A 88 14.74 -5.27 -7.07
C GLY A 88 15.83 -4.46 -6.36
N THR A 89 15.52 -3.72 -5.30
CA THR A 89 16.50 -2.93 -4.53
C THR A 89 16.27 -2.98 -3.02
N PRO A 90 17.31 -2.77 -2.19
CA PRO A 90 17.18 -2.70 -0.74
C PRO A 90 16.71 -1.31 -0.26
N LYS A 91 15.72 -0.72 -0.94
CA LYS A 91 15.25 0.64 -0.69
C LYS A 91 13.77 0.66 -0.28
N ILE A 92 13.43 1.57 0.63
CA ILE A 92 12.04 1.96 0.88
C ILE A 92 11.75 3.26 0.13
N GLY A 93 10.74 3.22 -0.72
CA GLY A 93 10.13 4.39 -1.33
C GLY A 93 9.08 5.00 -0.41
N LYS A 94 9.02 6.33 -0.39
CA LYS A 94 7.95 7.13 0.21
C LYS A 94 7.32 7.98 -0.88
N TYR A 95 6.03 7.80 -1.12
CA TYR A 95 5.24 8.58 -2.06
C TYR A 95 4.13 9.34 -1.32
N GLU A 96 4.17 10.68 -1.33
CA GLU A 96 3.09 11.49 -0.76
C GLU A 96 1.97 11.64 -1.81
N LEU A 97 0.75 11.21 -1.46
CA LEU A 97 -0.33 11.00 -2.42
C LEU A 97 -0.91 12.29 -3.02
N PHE A 98 -0.88 13.39 -2.28
CA PHE A 98 -1.52 14.64 -2.71
C PHE A 98 -0.59 15.48 -3.60
N SER A 99 0.62 15.72 -3.12
CA SER A 99 1.71 16.42 -3.79
C SER A 99 2.44 15.58 -4.84
N LYS A 100 2.20 14.26 -4.86
CA LYS A 100 2.87 13.29 -5.74
C LYS A 100 4.39 13.25 -5.57
N ARG A 101 4.90 13.73 -4.43
CA ARG A 101 6.33 13.82 -4.16
C ARG A 101 6.87 12.45 -3.74
N TYR A 102 7.94 12.03 -4.39
CA TYR A 102 8.65 10.80 -4.09
C TYR A 102 9.99 11.07 -3.37
N ASN A 103 10.32 10.22 -2.40
CA ASN A 103 11.63 10.13 -1.77
C ASN A 103 11.96 8.65 -1.52
N GLU A 104 13.23 8.31 -1.32
CA GLU A 104 13.64 6.96 -0.98
C GLU A 104 14.80 6.94 0.02
N VAL A 105 14.90 5.86 0.79
CA VAL A 105 16.00 5.61 1.73
C VAL A 105 16.51 4.19 1.52
N LEU A 106 17.83 4.03 1.56
CA LEU A 106 18.49 2.72 1.61
C LEU A 106 18.29 2.12 3.00
N ILE A 107 17.75 0.90 3.08
CA ILE A 107 17.49 0.22 4.37
C ILE A 107 18.81 -0.23 4.99
N ASP A 108 19.65 -0.88 4.17
CA ASP A 108 20.96 -1.40 4.53
C ASP A 108 21.70 -1.76 3.21
N GLU A 109 23.01 -1.65 3.19
CA GLU A 109 23.86 -2.10 2.07
C GLU A 109 23.82 -3.63 1.90
N HIS A 110 23.44 -4.36 2.95
CA HIS A 110 23.45 -5.82 3.05
C HIS A 110 22.03 -6.43 3.16
N ALA A 111 20.96 -5.64 3.04
CA ALA A 111 19.60 -6.17 3.03
C ALA A 111 19.34 -7.06 1.81
N ALA A 112 18.81 -8.26 2.05
CA ALA A 112 18.44 -9.21 0.99
C ALA A 112 17.27 -8.66 0.16
N HIS A 113 17.50 -8.42 -1.13
CA HIS A 113 16.51 -7.83 -2.06
C HIS A 113 16.34 -8.66 -3.35
N LYS A 114 16.88 -9.89 -3.36
CA LYS A 114 16.68 -10.89 -4.41
C LYS A 114 16.58 -12.26 -3.75
N GLY A 115 15.41 -12.88 -3.81
CA GLY A 115 15.29 -14.32 -3.64
C GLY A 115 15.89 -14.99 -4.88
N THR A 116 17.20 -15.23 -4.88
CA THR A 116 17.81 -16.15 -5.84
C THR A 116 17.53 -17.56 -5.35
N ASP A 117 16.63 -18.25 -6.03
CA ASP A 117 16.59 -19.71 -6.04
C ASP A 117 17.99 -20.22 -6.40
N VAL A 118 18.57 -21.02 -5.50
CA VAL A 118 19.78 -21.76 -5.79
C VAL A 118 19.35 -23.20 -6.08
N SER A 119 19.43 -23.54 -7.37
CA SER A 119 19.47 -24.87 -8.03
C SER A 119 18.43 -25.91 -7.65
#